data_AF-A0A1I0AV33-F1
#
_entry.id   AF-A0A1I0AV33-F1
#
_cell.length_a   1.000
_cell.length_b   1.000
_cell.length_c   1.000
_cell.angle_alpha   90.00
_cell.angle_beta   90.00
_cell.angle_gamma   90.00
#
_symmetry.space_group_name_H-M   'P 1'
#
loop_
_entity.id
_entity.type
_entity.pdbx_description
1 polymer ?
#
loop_
_entity_poly.entity_id
_entity_poly.type
_entity_poly.pdbx_seq_one_letter_code
_entity_poly.pdbx_strand_id
1 'polypeptide(L)'
;MELRKNVKNRFLLFCLITVAVCFVLGYILLASLDKITHPAIEELFNSIFTVYTEFGMLIFPVLTIQMFSNDYKNKNILFYKLLGYGWLQFFVSKAVVSLLFLGAATYIGILAVSIIYGKFSYMGIMMFYFTGVLIYQVFLTSLWGFLFKNIIAAYVVNFAYWLFTIVASTATDKLDWFAYYDASNKVYQNFMEYLKCNDRSYLQISGSLIYSAGLIASVLVIVFVFRKRWGRNGI
;
A
#
# COMPACT_ATOMS: atom_id res chain seq x y z
N MET A 1 -9.69 3.85 -19.98
CA MET A 1 -10.19 2.46 -20.18
C MET A 1 -10.16 1.67 -18.86
N GLU A 2 -9.02 1.65 -18.17
CA GLU A 2 -8.86 0.93 -16.88
C GLU A 2 -9.81 1.39 -15.77
N LEU A 3 -10.05 2.70 -15.58
CA LEU A 3 -11.02 3.18 -14.59
C LEU A 3 -12.44 2.63 -14.84
N ARG A 4 -12.95 2.74 -16.08
CA ARG A 4 -14.27 2.20 -16.45
C ARG A 4 -14.35 0.68 -16.30
N LYS A 5 -13.28 -0.05 -16.64
CA LYS A 5 -13.19 -1.50 -16.47
C LYS A 5 -13.29 -1.88 -14.99
N ASN A 6 -12.52 -1.23 -14.13
CA ASN A 6 -12.46 -1.57 -12.71
C ASN A 6 -13.70 -1.14 -11.92
N VAL A 7 -14.36 -0.04 -12.30
CA VAL A 7 -15.69 0.32 -11.78
C VAL A 7 -16.73 -0.72 -12.18
N LYS A 8 -16.77 -1.14 -13.45
CA LYS A 8 -17.68 -2.20 -13.91
C LYS A 8 -17.41 -3.55 -13.25
N ASN A 9 -16.15 -3.86 -12.95
CA ASN A 9 -15.75 -5.14 -12.38
C ASN A 9 -15.88 -5.21 -10.84
N ARG A 10 -16.58 -4.24 -10.22
CA ARG A 10 -16.75 -4.12 -8.76
C ARG A 10 -15.43 -4.09 -7.98
N PHE A 11 -14.30 -3.80 -8.62
CA PHE A 11 -12.99 -3.76 -7.97
C PHE A 11 -12.96 -2.70 -6.85
N LEU A 12 -13.62 -1.56 -7.07
CA LEU A 12 -13.81 -0.54 -6.04
C LEU A 12 -14.51 -1.07 -4.78
N LEU A 13 -15.51 -1.95 -4.94
CA LEU A 13 -16.23 -2.55 -3.82
C LEU A 13 -15.32 -3.48 -3.01
N PHE A 14 -14.47 -4.27 -3.69
CA PHE A 14 -13.46 -5.07 -3.00
C PHE A 14 -12.45 -4.18 -2.25
N CYS A 15 -11.97 -3.09 -2.86
CA CYS A 15 -11.10 -2.14 -2.15
C CYS A 15 -11.78 -1.54 -0.90
N LEU A 16 -13.06 -1.16 -1.00
CA LEU A 16 -13.82 -0.64 0.14
C LEU A 16 -13.96 -1.67 1.26
N ILE A 17 -14.33 -2.91 0.94
CA ILE A 17 -14.44 -3.99 1.93
C ILE A 17 -13.08 -4.24 2.57
N THR A 18 -12.02 -4.32 1.78
CA THR A 18 -10.66 -4.58 2.28
C THR A 18 -10.19 -3.48 3.24
N VAL A 19 -10.42 -2.21 2.89
CA VAL A 19 -10.11 -1.09 3.78
C VAL A 19 -10.97 -1.15 5.04
N ALA A 20 -12.28 -1.40 4.92
CA ALA A 20 -13.16 -1.54 6.08
C ALA A 20 -12.68 -2.63 7.04
N VAL A 21 -12.25 -3.78 6.51
CA VAL A 21 -11.64 -4.87 7.30
C VAL A 21 -10.39 -4.39 8.02
N CYS A 22 -9.50 -3.62 7.37
CA CYS A 22 -8.30 -3.09 8.02
C CYS A 22 -8.63 -2.14 9.18
N PHE A 23 -9.65 -1.29 9.03
CA PHE A 23 -10.10 -0.40 10.10
C PHE A 23 -10.71 -1.18 11.27
N VAL A 24 -11.54 -2.19 10.98
CA VAL A 24 -12.10 -3.08 12.00
C VAL A 24 -11.01 -3.88 12.71
N LEU A 25 -10.02 -4.39 11.98
CA LEU A 25 -8.85 -5.06 12.56
C LEU A 25 -8.07 -4.12 13.49
N GLY A 26 -7.91 -2.85 13.14
CA GLY A 26 -7.26 -1.87 14.02
C GLY A 26 -8.01 -1.69 15.34
N TYR A 27 -9.34 -1.65 15.30
CA TYR A 27 -10.15 -1.61 16.52
C TYR A 27 -10.05 -2.90 17.33
N ILE A 28 -10.12 -4.07 16.67
CA ILE A 28 -10.00 -5.38 17.33
C ILE A 28 -8.64 -5.53 17.98
N LEU A 29 -7.57 -5.04 17.36
CA LEU A 29 -6.20 -5.12 17.88
C LEU A 29 -6.10 -4.39 19.23
N LEU A 30 -6.67 -3.19 19.34
CA LEU A 30 -6.76 -2.44 20.60
C LEU A 30 -7.60 -3.16 21.67
N ALA A 31 -8.77 -3.68 21.27
CA ALA A 31 -9.67 -4.35 22.20
C ALA A 31 -9.09 -5.69 22.71
N SER A 32 -8.32 -6.40 21.88
CA SER A 32 -7.82 -7.75 22.18
C SER A 32 -6.43 -7.75 22.82
N LEU A 33 -5.46 -7.02 22.25
CA LEU A 33 -4.08 -7.00 22.73
C LEU A 33 -3.92 -6.00 23.87
N ASP A 34 -4.37 -4.76 23.66
CA ASP A 34 -4.16 -3.67 24.61
C ASP A 34 -5.25 -3.61 25.69
N LYS A 35 -6.34 -4.39 25.53
CA LYS A 35 -7.52 -4.44 26.42
C LYS A 35 -8.15 -3.05 26.65
N ILE A 36 -8.02 -2.15 25.66
CA ILE A 36 -8.61 -0.81 25.72
C ILE A 36 -10.02 -0.87 25.13
N THR A 37 -11.02 -0.60 25.96
CA THR A 37 -12.45 -0.66 25.56
C THR A 37 -12.98 0.66 25.02
N HIS A 38 -12.37 1.78 25.40
CA HIS A 38 -12.72 3.13 24.92
C HIS A 38 -11.47 3.86 24.42
N PRO A 39 -10.94 3.46 23.25
CA PRO A 39 -9.69 4.00 22.75
C PRO A 39 -9.85 5.47 22.37
N ALA A 40 -8.84 6.28 22.71
CA ALA A 40 -8.73 7.64 22.21
C ALA A 40 -8.52 7.63 20.69
N ILE A 41 -8.79 8.75 20.01
CA ILE A 41 -8.65 8.81 18.54
C ILE A 41 -7.20 8.56 18.11
N GLU A 42 -6.25 9.04 18.91
CA GLU A 42 -4.82 8.88 18.72
C GLU A 42 -4.40 7.40 18.76
N GLU A 43 -4.93 6.65 19.74
CA GLU A 43 -4.70 5.21 19.91
C GLU A 43 -5.31 4.41 18.76
N LEU A 44 -6.55 4.75 18.38
CA LEU A 44 -7.24 4.11 17.26
C LEU A 44 -6.49 4.33 15.95
N PHE A 45 -6.07 5.57 15.67
CA PHE A 45 -5.31 5.88 14.45
C PHE A 45 -3.95 5.20 14.42
N ASN A 46 -3.27 5.13 15.57
CA ASN A 46 -2.02 4.39 15.69
C ASN A 46 -2.23 2.90 15.35
N SER A 47 -3.22 2.24 15.96
CA SER A 47 -3.50 0.84 15.69
C SER A 47 -3.91 0.56 14.24
N ILE A 48 -4.77 1.40 13.65
CA ILE A 48 -5.12 1.26 12.21
C ILE A 48 -3.88 1.45 11.34
N PHE A 49 -3.00 2.38 11.69
CA PHE A 49 -1.74 2.58 10.98
C PHE A 49 -0.84 1.34 11.07
N THR A 50 -0.71 0.72 12.25
CA THR A 50 -0.02 -0.57 12.44
C THR A 50 -0.60 -1.66 11.53
N VAL A 51 -1.93 -1.76 11.44
CA VAL A 51 -2.57 -2.75 10.57
C VAL A 51 -2.21 -2.51 9.11
N TYR A 52 -2.13 -1.26 8.68
CA TYR A 52 -1.70 -0.94 7.32
C TYR A 52 -0.24 -1.31 7.08
N THR A 53 0.68 -1.01 8.00
CA THR A 53 2.10 -1.25 7.79
C THR A 53 2.46 -2.73 7.85
N GLU A 54 1.86 -3.47 8.80
CA GLU A 54 2.16 -4.88 9.06
C GLU A 54 1.25 -5.83 8.24
N PHE A 55 -0.06 -5.78 8.48
CA PHE A 55 -1.01 -6.68 7.83
C PHE A 55 -1.36 -6.26 6.40
N GLY A 56 -1.24 -4.97 6.08
CA GLY A 56 -1.48 -4.46 4.73
C GLY A 56 -0.56 -5.10 3.69
N MET A 57 0.66 -5.49 4.08
CA MET A 57 1.61 -6.22 3.24
C MET A 57 1.15 -7.65 2.90
N LEU A 58 0.11 -8.16 3.55
CA LEU A 58 -0.54 -9.45 3.26
C LEU A 58 -1.86 -9.25 2.51
N ILE A 59 -2.63 -8.24 2.91
CA ILE A 59 -4.00 -8.06 2.45
C ILE A 59 -4.03 -7.36 1.07
N PHE A 60 -3.34 -6.23 0.92
CA PHE A 60 -3.38 -5.44 -0.31
C PHE A 60 -2.72 -6.08 -1.54
N PRO A 61 -1.62 -6.86 -1.43
CA PRO A 61 -1.02 -7.52 -2.59
C PRO A 61 -1.99 -8.41 -3.36
N VAL A 62 -2.93 -9.06 -2.67
CA VAL A 62 -3.91 -9.95 -3.34
C VAL A 62 -4.69 -9.16 -4.38
N LEU A 63 -5.17 -7.97 -4.03
CA LEU A 63 -5.95 -7.11 -4.93
C LEU A 63 -5.10 -6.56 -6.07
N THR A 64 -3.92 -6.01 -5.76
CA THR A 64 -3.07 -5.35 -6.76
C THR A 64 -2.48 -6.36 -7.75
N ILE A 65 -1.93 -7.48 -7.27
CA ILE A 65 -1.35 -8.53 -8.11
C ILE A 65 -2.42 -9.17 -9.01
N GLN A 66 -3.65 -9.36 -8.50
CA GLN A 66 -4.73 -9.94 -9.27
C GLN A 66 -5.07 -9.10 -10.53
N MET A 67 -4.92 -7.78 -10.48
CA MET A 67 -5.12 -6.92 -11.66
C MET A 67 -4.15 -7.22 -12.80
N PHE A 68 -2.92 -7.59 -12.48
CA PHE A 68 -1.90 -7.98 -13.46
C PHE A 68 -2.13 -9.42 -13.93
N SER A 69 -2.30 -10.35 -12.98
CA SER A 69 -2.42 -11.78 -13.29
C SER A 69 -3.67 -12.10 -14.12
N ASN A 70 -4.81 -11.43 -13.88
CA ASN A 70 -6.01 -11.60 -14.70
C ASN A 70 -5.77 -11.20 -16.18
N ASP A 71 -5.03 -10.13 -16.42
CA ASP A 71 -4.73 -9.69 -17.78
C ASP A 71 -3.71 -10.60 -18.48
N TYR A 72 -2.79 -11.22 -17.73
CA TYR A 72 -1.91 -12.27 -18.28
C TYR A 72 -2.66 -13.57 -18.55
N LYS A 73 -3.55 -14.00 -17.66
CA LYS A 73 -4.35 -15.23 -17.82
C LYS A 73 -5.27 -15.16 -19.03
N ASN A 74 -5.92 -14.01 -19.23
CA ASN A 74 -6.87 -13.79 -20.32
C ASN A 74 -6.19 -13.34 -21.63
N LYS A 75 -4.85 -13.29 -21.68
CA LYS A 75 -4.06 -12.78 -22.82
C LYS A 75 -4.47 -11.38 -23.27
N ASN A 76 -4.94 -10.55 -22.33
CA ASN A 76 -5.37 -9.17 -22.60
C ASN A 76 -4.22 -8.28 -23.09
N ILE A 77 -2.98 -8.70 -22.87
CA ILE A 77 -1.76 -8.04 -23.36
C ILE A 77 -1.73 -7.91 -24.89
N LEU A 78 -2.30 -8.87 -25.63
CA LEU A 78 -2.43 -8.78 -27.09
C LEU A 78 -3.32 -7.59 -27.48
N PHE A 79 -4.45 -7.41 -26.80
CA PHE A 79 -5.34 -6.27 -27.04
C PHE A 79 -4.67 -4.94 -26.68
N TYR A 80 -3.94 -4.87 -25.56
CA TYR A 80 -3.19 -3.65 -25.21
C TYR A 80 -2.16 -3.31 -26.30
N LYS A 81 -1.43 -4.30 -26.83
CA LYS A 81 -0.49 -4.08 -27.95
C LYS A 81 -1.18 -3.60 -29.23
N LEU A 82 -2.33 -4.18 -29.58
CA LEU A 82 -3.12 -3.77 -30.76
C LEU A 82 -3.63 -2.32 -30.63
N LEU A 83 -3.92 -1.87 -29.41
CA LEU A 83 -4.32 -0.50 -29.11
C LEU A 83 -3.13 0.47 -28.96
N GLY A 84 -1.90 0.03 -29.21
CA GLY A 84 -0.69 0.85 -29.10
C GLY A 84 -0.23 1.13 -27.67
N TYR A 85 -0.76 0.44 -26.65
CA TYR A 85 -0.31 0.61 -25.27
C TYR A 85 1.08 0.00 -25.07
N GLY A 86 1.98 0.77 -24.48
CA GLY A 86 3.31 0.30 -24.06
C GLY A 86 3.31 -0.38 -22.68
N TRP A 87 4.42 -1.07 -22.36
CA TRP A 87 4.63 -1.70 -21.05
C TRP A 87 4.54 -0.69 -19.88
N LEU A 88 5.05 0.53 -20.08
CA LEU A 88 5.07 1.59 -19.06
C LEU A 88 3.66 2.10 -18.80
N GLN A 89 2.90 2.40 -19.87
CA GLN A 89 1.51 2.84 -19.75
C GLN A 89 0.65 1.76 -19.07
N PHE A 90 0.86 0.48 -19.41
CA PHE A 90 0.18 -0.63 -18.76
C PHE A 90 0.49 -0.69 -17.25
N PHE A 91 1.77 -0.64 -16.87
CA PHE A 91 2.19 -0.69 -15.46
C PHE A 91 1.65 0.51 -14.66
N VAL A 92 1.92 1.73 -15.14
CA VAL A 92 1.54 2.97 -14.45
C VAL A 92 0.03 3.09 -14.35
N SER A 93 -0.72 2.75 -15.40
CA SER A 93 -2.19 2.82 -15.35
C SER A 93 -2.77 1.91 -14.27
N LYS A 94 -2.21 0.71 -14.08
CA LYS A 94 -2.68 -0.22 -13.04
C LYS A 94 -2.30 0.26 -11.65
N ALA A 95 -1.04 0.64 -11.44
CA ALA A 95 -0.57 1.15 -10.15
C ALA A 95 -1.36 2.40 -9.72
N VAL A 96 -1.59 3.34 -10.63
CA VAL A 96 -2.37 4.56 -10.34
C VAL A 96 -3.83 4.23 -10.04
N VAL A 97 -4.47 3.33 -10.79
CA VAL A 97 -5.87 2.94 -10.49
C VAL A 97 -5.98 2.24 -9.14
N SER A 98 -5.06 1.34 -8.81
CA SER A 98 -5.01 0.70 -7.48
C SER A 98 -4.83 1.73 -6.37
N LEU A 99 -3.91 2.68 -6.54
CA LEU A 99 -3.64 3.74 -5.57
C LEU A 99 -4.85 4.65 -5.39
N LEU A 100 -5.51 5.06 -6.48
CA LEU A 100 -6.70 5.90 -6.42
C LEU A 100 -7.85 5.24 -5.67
N PHE A 101 -8.11 3.95 -5.92
CA PHE A 101 -9.24 3.26 -5.30
C PHE A 101 -8.97 2.88 -3.85
N LEU A 102 -7.77 2.39 -3.53
CA LEU A 102 -7.38 2.13 -2.15
C LEU A 102 -7.30 3.44 -1.36
N GLY A 103 -6.67 4.48 -1.92
CA GLY A 103 -6.57 5.80 -1.29
C GLY A 103 -7.94 6.43 -1.03
N ALA A 104 -8.85 6.42 -2.00
CA ALA A 104 -10.21 6.92 -1.81
C ALA A 104 -10.95 6.16 -0.70
N ALA A 105 -10.84 4.83 -0.67
CA ALA A 105 -11.43 4.02 0.39
C ALA A 105 -10.83 4.34 1.77
N THR A 106 -9.51 4.49 1.85
CA THR A 106 -8.82 4.86 3.09
C THR A 106 -9.22 6.25 3.58
N TYR A 107 -9.36 7.23 2.69
CA TYR A 107 -9.81 8.58 3.05
C TYR A 107 -11.24 8.59 3.58
N ILE A 108 -12.13 7.80 2.99
CA ILE A 108 -13.49 7.61 3.52
C ILE A 108 -13.43 7.01 4.94
N GLY A 109 -12.56 6.02 5.16
CA GLY A 109 -12.34 5.44 6.49
C GLY A 109 -11.83 6.46 7.53
N ILE A 110 -10.82 7.26 7.18
CA ILE A 110 -10.27 8.31 8.06
C ILE A 110 -11.34 9.36 8.37
N LEU A 111 -12.13 9.77 7.37
CA LEU A 111 -13.24 10.69 7.55
C LEU A 111 -14.30 10.12 8.49
N ALA A 112 -14.68 8.86 8.32
CA ALA A 112 -15.64 8.20 9.20
C ALA A 112 -15.17 8.16 10.66
N VAL A 113 -13.91 7.79 10.90
CA VAL A 113 -13.32 7.82 12.26
C VAL A 113 -13.33 9.24 12.83
N SER A 114 -12.92 10.24 12.03
CA SER A 114 -12.89 11.64 12.48
C SER A 114 -14.29 12.17 12.84
N ILE A 115 -15.33 11.75 12.11
CA ILE A 115 -16.72 12.10 12.40
C ILE A 115 -17.20 11.43 13.70
N ILE A 116 -16.94 10.12 13.88
CA ILE A 116 -17.35 9.38 15.08
C ILE A 116 -16.78 10.00 16.36
N TYR A 117 -15.52 10.44 16.30
CA TYR A 117 -14.82 11.03 17.44
C TYR A 117 -14.94 12.56 17.54
N GLY A 118 -15.56 13.22 16.55
CA GLY A 118 -15.72 14.68 16.50
C GLY A 118 -14.40 15.47 16.43
N LYS A 119 -13.27 14.84 16.09
CA LYS A 119 -11.93 15.44 16.07
C LYS A 119 -11.31 15.34 14.68
N PHE A 120 -11.07 16.49 14.04
CA PHE A 120 -10.47 16.58 12.69
C PHE A 120 -8.99 16.97 12.68
N SER A 121 -8.40 17.28 13.85
CA SER A 121 -7.03 17.80 13.98
C SER A 121 -5.98 16.90 13.30
N TYR A 122 -6.13 15.58 13.42
CA TYR A 122 -5.17 14.60 12.88
C TYR A 122 -5.44 14.24 11.42
N MET A 123 -6.60 14.59 10.86
CA MET A 123 -7.08 14.06 9.57
C MET A 123 -6.08 14.26 8.43
N GLY A 124 -5.53 15.47 8.27
CA GLY A 124 -4.61 15.79 7.19
C GLY A 124 -3.29 15.00 7.28
N ILE A 125 -2.77 14.84 8.49
CA ILE A 125 -1.52 14.12 8.73
C ILE A 125 -1.74 12.61 8.56
N MET A 126 -2.86 12.07 9.04
CA MET A 126 -3.23 10.68 8.78
C MET A 126 -3.33 10.41 7.28
N MET A 127 -4.04 11.26 6.53
CA MET A 127 -4.15 11.12 5.07
C MET A 127 -2.79 11.09 4.38
N PHE A 128 -1.83 11.92 4.82
CA PHE A 128 -0.48 11.94 4.29
C PHE A 128 0.27 10.63 4.55
N TYR A 129 0.33 10.18 5.82
CA TYR A 129 1.07 8.98 6.19
C TYR A 129 0.45 7.70 5.60
N PHE A 130 -0.88 7.55 5.63
CA PHE A 130 -1.56 6.43 4.98
C PHE A 130 -1.30 6.40 3.46
N THR A 131 -1.25 7.56 2.81
CA THR A 131 -0.89 7.64 1.39
C THR A 131 0.55 7.19 1.15
N GLY A 132 1.49 7.57 2.02
CA GLY A 132 2.87 7.09 1.96
C GLY A 132 2.97 5.57 2.02
N VAL A 133 2.26 4.96 2.97
CA VAL A 133 2.19 3.48 3.11
C VAL A 133 1.56 2.85 1.87
N LEU A 134 0.44 3.39 1.37
CA LEU A 134 -0.21 2.88 0.17
C LEU A 134 0.68 3.00 -1.07
N ILE A 135 1.44 4.08 -1.24
CA ILE A 135 2.42 4.22 -2.32
C ILE A 135 3.45 3.10 -2.21
N TYR A 136 4.05 2.91 -1.04
CA TYR A 136 5.03 1.85 -0.80
C TYR A 136 4.47 0.47 -1.20
N GLN A 137 3.28 0.13 -0.70
CA GLN A 137 2.66 -1.17 -0.92
C GLN A 137 2.22 -1.38 -2.36
N VAL A 138 1.50 -0.43 -2.94
CA VAL A 138 0.94 -0.58 -4.29
C VAL A 138 2.05 -0.69 -5.33
N PHE A 139 3.10 0.12 -5.24
CA PHE A 139 4.20 0.06 -6.21
C PHE A 139 5.01 -1.23 -6.08
N LEU A 140 5.30 -1.66 -4.85
CA LEU A 140 6.08 -2.88 -4.62
C LEU A 140 5.29 -4.13 -5.03
N THR A 141 4.00 -4.21 -4.69
CA THR A 141 3.15 -5.32 -5.11
C THR A 141 2.88 -5.32 -6.61
N SER A 142 2.75 -4.13 -7.23
CA SER A 142 2.64 -3.99 -8.70
C SER A 142 3.90 -4.47 -9.41
N LEU A 143 5.10 -4.21 -8.85
CA LEU A 143 6.36 -4.73 -9.38
C LEU A 143 6.31 -6.26 -9.49
N TRP A 144 5.96 -6.94 -8.40
CA TRP A 144 5.88 -8.40 -8.38
C TRP A 144 4.76 -8.93 -9.29
N GLY A 145 3.60 -8.27 -9.29
CA GLY A 145 2.50 -8.58 -10.20
C GLY A 145 2.87 -8.42 -11.68
N PHE A 146 3.73 -7.46 -12.02
CA PHE A 146 4.24 -7.29 -13.37
C PHE A 146 5.24 -8.39 -13.77
N LEU A 147 6.16 -8.74 -12.88
CA LEU A 147 7.26 -9.67 -13.16
C LEU A 147 6.82 -11.13 -13.30
N PHE A 148 5.76 -11.53 -12.60
CA PHE A 148 5.28 -12.91 -12.54
C PHE A 148 3.89 -13.06 -13.17
N LYS A 149 3.72 -14.13 -13.95
CA LYS A 149 2.43 -14.47 -14.58
C LYS A 149 1.40 -14.99 -13.56
N ASN A 150 1.86 -15.78 -12.60
CA ASN A 150 1.02 -16.45 -11.61
C ASN A 150 0.86 -15.57 -10.35
N ILE A 151 -0.39 -15.38 -9.92
CA ILE A 151 -0.75 -14.66 -8.69
C ILE A 151 -0.06 -15.24 -7.46
N ILE A 152 -0.01 -16.57 -7.33
CA ILE A 152 0.58 -17.23 -6.15
C ILE A 152 2.08 -16.95 -6.10
N ALA A 153 2.78 -17.07 -7.22
CA ALA A 153 4.22 -16.81 -7.29
C ALA A 153 4.54 -15.35 -6.96
N ALA A 154 3.80 -14.40 -7.53
CA ALA A 154 3.97 -12.98 -7.21
C ALA A 154 3.72 -12.68 -5.72
N TYR A 155 2.66 -13.28 -5.15
CA TYR A 155 2.30 -13.10 -3.75
C TYR A 155 3.36 -13.66 -2.80
N VAL A 156 3.82 -14.89 -3.03
CA VAL A 156 4.85 -15.53 -2.19
C VAL A 156 6.17 -14.76 -2.24
N VAL A 157 6.56 -14.26 -3.42
CA VAL A 157 7.78 -13.44 -3.54
C VAL A 157 7.61 -12.10 -2.84
N ASN A 158 6.45 -11.46 -2.95
CA ASN A 158 6.15 -10.23 -2.19
C ASN A 158 6.24 -10.48 -0.68
N PHE A 159 5.68 -11.58 -0.19
CA PHE A 159 5.71 -11.97 1.21
C PHE A 159 7.15 -12.27 1.69
N ALA A 160 7.91 -13.03 0.91
CA ALA A 160 9.31 -13.33 1.23
C ALA A 160 10.18 -12.07 1.24
N TYR A 161 9.95 -11.15 0.28
CA TYR A 161 10.61 -9.85 0.27
C TYR A 161 10.30 -9.07 1.54
N TRP A 162 9.02 -8.98 1.93
CA TRP A 162 8.61 -8.28 3.14
C TRP A 162 9.28 -8.85 4.41
N LEU A 163 9.28 -10.17 4.59
CA LEU A 163 9.98 -10.81 5.71
C LEU A 163 11.47 -10.49 5.72
N PHE A 164 12.11 -10.55 4.55
CA PHE A 164 13.51 -10.18 4.42
C PHE A 164 13.75 -8.71 4.81
N THR A 165 12.86 -7.79 4.42
CA THR A 165 13.00 -6.37 4.76
C THR A 165 12.90 -6.10 6.26
N ILE A 166 12.02 -6.80 6.98
CA ILE A 166 11.91 -6.67 8.45
C ILE A 166 13.18 -7.19 9.14
N VAL A 167 13.67 -8.35 8.71
CA VAL A 167 14.92 -8.90 9.27
C VAL A 167 16.12 -8.00 8.95
N ALA A 168 16.14 -7.42 7.75
CA ALA A 168 17.19 -6.51 7.34
C ALA A 168 17.16 -5.19 8.13
N SER A 169 15.99 -4.59 8.36
CA SER A 169 15.87 -3.33 9.14
C SER A 169 16.29 -3.52 10.59
N THR A 170 15.88 -4.62 11.21
CA THR A 170 16.26 -4.95 12.59
C THR A 170 17.74 -5.27 12.78
N ALA A 171 18.43 -5.71 11.72
CA ALA A 171 19.84 -6.06 11.79
C ALA A 171 20.79 -4.84 11.74
N THR A 172 20.44 -3.74 11.06
CA THR A 172 21.31 -2.56 10.94
C THR A 172 20.53 -1.30 10.56
N ASP A 173 20.74 -0.19 11.28
CA ASP A 173 20.17 1.15 11.01
C ASP A 173 20.36 1.69 9.57
N LYS A 174 21.35 1.16 8.84
CA LYS A 174 21.61 1.53 7.43
C LYS A 174 20.64 0.87 6.44
N LEU A 175 19.96 -0.20 6.86
CA LEU A 175 19.03 -0.98 6.06
C LEU A 175 17.56 -0.60 6.34
N ASP A 176 17.32 0.38 7.22
CA ASP A 176 16.02 0.97 7.53
C ASP A 176 15.24 1.40 6.28
N TRP A 177 15.95 1.75 5.20
CA TRP A 177 15.33 2.07 3.91
C TRP A 177 14.47 0.93 3.35
N PHE A 178 14.79 -0.33 3.61
CA PHE A 178 14.04 -1.46 3.08
C PHE A 178 12.65 -1.63 3.73
N ALA A 179 12.48 -1.16 4.96
CA ALA A 179 11.26 -1.26 5.74
C ALA A 179 10.87 0.13 6.30
N TYR A 180 10.76 1.12 5.43
CA TYR A 180 10.67 2.53 5.84
C TYR A 180 9.46 2.89 6.71
N TYR A 181 8.29 2.31 6.41
CA TYR A 181 7.06 2.55 7.17
C TYR A 181 6.77 1.45 8.20
N ASP A 182 7.64 0.46 8.33
CA ASP A 182 7.45 -0.70 9.21
C ASP A 182 7.56 -0.32 10.68
N ALA A 183 6.93 -1.08 11.58
CA ALA A 183 6.98 -0.79 13.02
C ALA A 183 8.40 -0.83 13.60
N SER A 184 9.32 -1.55 12.95
CA SER A 184 10.74 -1.59 13.32
C SER A 184 11.48 -0.28 13.05
N ASN A 185 10.92 0.65 12.27
CA ASN A 185 11.60 1.86 11.81
C ASN A 185 11.39 3.08 12.73
N LYS A 186 12.41 3.94 12.82
CA LYS A 186 12.34 5.24 13.53
C LYS A 186 11.24 6.15 12.98
N VAL A 187 10.93 6.09 11.69
CA VAL A 187 9.85 6.90 11.07
C VAL A 187 8.49 6.54 11.69
N TYR A 188 8.24 5.26 11.90
CA TYR A 188 7.03 4.77 12.55
C TYR A 188 7.00 5.19 14.02
N GLN A 189 8.10 5.01 14.75
CA GLN A 189 8.21 5.40 16.16
C GLN A 189 7.97 6.91 16.36
N ASN A 190 8.60 7.76 15.54
CA ASN A 190 8.41 9.20 15.57
C ASN A 190 6.96 9.60 15.25
N PHE A 191 6.31 8.88 14.33
CA PHE A 191 4.90 9.11 14.03
C PHE A 191 3.99 8.76 15.22
N MET A 192 4.29 7.69 15.97
CA MET A 192 3.57 7.38 17.20
C MET A 192 3.79 8.45 18.29
N GLU A 193 5.02 8.96 18.43
CA GLU A 193 5.34 10.03 19.36
C GLU A 193 4.60 11.32 19.01
N TYR A 194 4.47 11.64 17.71
CA TYR A 194 3.60 12.73 17.25
C TYR A 194 2.15 12.54 17.71
N LEU A 195 1.58 11.34 17.57
CA LEU A 195 0.20 11.09 18.00
C LEU A 195 0.01 11.24 19.52
N LYS A 196 1.06 11.00 20.32
CA LYS A 196 1.01 11.14 21.79
C LYS A 196 1.23 12.58 22.26
N CYS A 197 2.22 13.26 21.71
CA CYS A 197 2.67 14.57 22.20
C CYS A 197 2.18 15.75 21.35
N ASN A 198 1.61 15.48 20.17
CA ASN A 198 1.17 16.47 19.17
C ASN A 198 2.27 17.47 18.76
N ASP A 199 3.55 17.08 18.90
CA ASP A 199 4.69 17.88 18.51
C ASP A 199 5.10 17.58 17.07
N ARG A 200 5.02 18.61 16.21
CA ARG A 200 5.33 18.51 14.78
C ARG A 200 6.81 18.26 14.49
N SER A 201 7.70 18.41 15.46
CA SER A 201 9.13 18.12 15.31
C SER A 201 9.39 16.65 14.92
N TYR A 202 8.53 15.73 15.34
CA TYR A 202 8.61 14.31 15.03
C TYR A 202 8.12 13.95 13.63
N LEU A 203 7.46 14.87 12.91
CA LEU A 203 6.91 14.60 11.59
C LEU A 203 7.99 14.62 10.51
N GLN A 204 8.27 13.46 9.92
CA GLN A 204 9.24 13.31 8.83
C GLN A 204 8.61 13.45 7.43
N ILE A 205 7.92 14.57 7.17
CA ILE A 205 7.19 14.79 5.91
C ILE A 205 8.14 14.79 4.69
N SER A 206 9.24 15.53 4.77
CA SER A 206 10.22 15.62 3.68
C SER A 206 10.90 14.28 3.40
N GLY A 207 11.26 13.54 4.45
CA GLY A 207 11.83 12.19 4.36
C GLY A 207 10.90 11.22 3.64
N SER A 208 9.62 11.19 4.03
CA SER A 208 8.60 10.35 3.41
C SER A 208 8.39 10.66 1.93
N LEU A 209 8.42 11.94 1.53
CA LEU A 209 8.32 12.35 0.13
C LEU A 209 9.52 11.88 -0.70
N ILE A 210 10.74 12.08 -0.17
CA ILE A 210 11.98 11.63 -0.83
C ILE A 210 11.98 10.11 -0.96
N TYR A 211 11.56 9.40 0.08
CA TYR A 211 11.44 7.95 0.08
C TYR A 211 10.48 7.45 -1.00
N SER A 212 9.25 7.98 -1.03
CA SER A 212 8.26 7.62 -2.03
C SER A 212 8.74 7.91 -3.46
N ALA A 213 9.41 9.04 -3.69
CA ALA A 213 9.99 9.35 -5.00
C ALA A 213 11.10 8.36 -5.38
N GLY A 214 12.01 8.05 -4.46
CA GLY A 214 13.10 7.08 -4.67
C GLY A 214 12.57 5.67 -4.95
N LEU A 215 11.53 5.24 -4.25
CA LEU A 215 10.88 3.95 -4.46
C LEU A 215 10.20 3.87 -5.83
N ILE A 216 9.45 4.91 -6.23
CA ILE A 216 8.81 4.93 -7.55
C ILE A 216 9.88 4.86 -8.64
N ALA A 217 10.97 5.62 -8.49
CA ALA A 217 12.08 5.59 -9.43
C ALA A 217 12.72 4.19 -9.52
N SER A 218 13.03 3.55 -8.38
CA SER A 218 13.65 2.23 -8.37
C SER A 218 12.74 1.16 -8.99
N VAL A 219 11.45 1.18 -8.67
CA VAL A 219 10.45 0.27 -9.26
C VAL A 219 10.38 0.47 -10.77
N LEU A 220 10.30 1.71 -11.26
CA LEU A 220 10.25 1.99 -12.70
C LEU A 220 11.52 1.54 -13.43
N VAL A 221 12.71 1.69 -12.81
CA VAL A 221 13.97 1.18 -13.36
C VAL A 221 13.93 -0.34 -13.49
N ILE A 222 13.48 -1.06 -12.46
CA ILE A 222 13.38 -2.53 -12.50
C ILE A 222 12.38 -2.95 -13.59
N VAL A 223 11.20 -2.32 -13.64
CA VAL A 223 10.18 -2.61 -14.68
C VAL A 223 10.75 -2.34 -16.07
N PHE A 224 11.54 -1.29 -16.26
CA PHE A 224 12.22 -0.98 -17.53
C PHE A 224 13.19 -2.10 -17.94
N VAL A 225 14.06 -2.54 -17.02
CA VAL A 225 15.02 -3.63 -17.26
C VAL A 225 14.27 -4.91 -17.65
N PHE A 226 13.18 -5.22 -16.96
CA PHE A 226 12.38 -6.43 -17.20
C PHE A 226 11.22 -6.25 -18.20
N ARG A 227 11.21 -5.17 -19.00
CA ARG A 227 10.13 -4.88 -19.97
C ARG A 227 9.82 -6.03 -20.94
N LYS A 228 10.82 -6.86 -21.27
CA LYS A 228 10.63 -8.03 -22.14
C LYS A 228 9.70 -9.09 -21.50
N ARG A 229 9.65 -9.18 -20.17
CA ARG A 229 8.74 -10.10 -19.45
C ARG A 229 7.28 -9.77 -19.68
N TRP A 230 6.92 -8.50 -19.81
CA TRP A 230 5.55 -8.09 -20.10
C TRP A 230 5.02 -8.74 -21.40
N GLY A 231 5.83 -8.70 -22.46
CA GLY A 231 5.50 -9.35 -23.72
C GLY A 231 5.43 -10.87 -23.60
N ARG A 232 6.37 -11.48 -22.88
CA ARG A 232 6.44 -12.95 -22.71
C ARG A 232 5.34 -13.52 -21.82
N ASN A 233 4.91 -12.78 -20.80
CA ASN A 233 3.85 -13.21 -19.88
C ASN A 233 2.45 -13.14 -20.52
N GLY A 234 2.28 -12.28 -21.53
CA GLY A 234 1.00 -11.96 -22.16
C GLY A 234 0.69 -12.62 -23.50
N ILE A 235 1.64 -13.37 -24.09
CA ILE A 235 1.48 -14.12 -25.36
C ILE A 235 1.32 -15.61 -25.05
#